data_AF-A0A7L2WU33-F1
#
_entry.id   AF-A0A7L2WU33-F1
#
_cell.length_a   1.000
_cell.length_b   1.000
_cell.length_c   1.000
_cell.angle_alpha   90.00
_cell.angle_beta   90.00
_cell.angle_gamma   90.00
#
_symmetry.space_group_name_H-M   'P 1'
#
loop_
_entity.id
_entity.type
_entity.pdbx_description
1 polymer ?
#
loop_
_entity_poly.entity_id
_entity_poly.type
_entity_poly.pdbx_seq_one_letter_code
_entity_poly.pdbx_strand_id
1 'polypeptide(L)'
;ESAQIIKEVEVDKVTVLERKQVEAIKKLWEDPGIQKCYDRRREYQLSDSAKYYLTDLDRIATPSFVPTEQDILRVRVPTTGIIEYPFDLENIIFRMVDVGGQRSERRKWIHCFESVTSIIFLVALSEYDQVLAECDNENRMEESKALFKTIITYPWFLNSSVILFLNKKDLLEEKIMYSHLISYFPEYTGPKQDVKAARDFILKLYQDQNPDKEKVIYSHFTCATDTENIRFVFAAVKDTILQLNLRDFNLV
;
A
#
# COMPACT_ATOMS: atom_id res chain seq x y z
N GLU A 1 -9.78 -30.66 14.98
CA GLU A 1 -11.14 -30.13 15.21
C GLU A 1 -11.25 -28.64 14.84
N SER A 2 -10.53 -27.72 15.49
CA SER A 2 -10.59 -26.27 15.17
C SER A 2 -10.37 -25.94 13.70
N ALA A 3 -9.39 -26.57 13.03
CA ALA A 3 -9.15 -26.35 11.61
C ALA A 3 -10.33 -26.77 10.71
N GLN A 4 -11.07 -27.81 11.09
CA GLN A 4 -12.22 -28.28 10.31
C GLN A 4 -13.38 -27.28 10.42
N ILE A 5 -13.64 -26.79 11.64
CA ILE A 5 -14.64 -25.75 11.90
C ILE A 5 -14.42 -24.54 10.99
N ILE A 6 -13.17 -24.07 10.88
CA ILE A 6 -12.84 -22.89 10.06
C ILE A 6 -12.89 -23.19 8.56
N LYS A 7 -12.49 -24.40 8.13
CA LYS A 7 -12.57 -24.80 6.70
C LYS A 7 -14.00 -24.91 6.17
N GLU A 8 -14.96 -25.20 7.04
CA GLU A 8 -16.38 -25.32 6.67
C GLU A 8 -17.11 -23.97 6.65
N VAL A 9 -16.46 -22.88 7.08
CA VAL A 9 -17.07 -21.53 7.07
C VAL A 9 -17.21 -21.02 5.65
N GLU A 10 -18.45 -20.77 5.24
CA GLU A 10 -18.75 -20.01 4.03
C GLU A 10 -18.57 -18.50 4.29
N VAL A 11 -17.37 -17.99 4.00
CA VAL A 11 -16.95 -16.62 4.34
C VAL A 11 -17.92 -15.53 3.87
N ASP A 12 -18.53 -15.69 2.69
CA ASP A 12 -19.44 -14.70 2.10
C ASP A 12 -20.83 -14.66 2.76
N LYS A 13 -21.14 -15.65 3.61
CA LYS A 13 -22.41 -15.72 4.35
C LYS A 13 -22.26 -15.35 5.83
N VAL A 14 -21.05 -15.03 6.29
CA VAL A 14 -20.80 -14.69 7.69
C VAL A 14 -21.43 -13.32 8.00
N THR A 15 -22.41 -13.33 8.89
CA THR A 15 -23.05 -12.11 9.41
C THR A 15 -22.73 -11.87 10.89
N VAL A 16 -22.33 -12.92 11.61
CA VAL A 16 -21.95 -12.89 13.02
C VAL A 16 -20.78 -13.87 13.23
N LEU A 17 -19.82 -13.50 14.08
CA LEU A 17 -18.77 -14.41 14.53
C LEU A 17 -19.28 -15.26 15.69
N GLU A 18 -19.57 -16.53 15.43
CA GLU A 18 -20.04 -17.45 16.46
C GLU A 18 -18.92 -17.76 17.47
N ARG A 19 -19.29 -17.96 18.74
CA ARG A 19 -18.34 -18.29 19.81
C ARG A 19 -17.43 -19.48 19.45
N LYS A 20 -17.98 -20.52 18.81
CA LYS A 20 -17.20 -21.70 18.39
C LYS A 20 -16.15 -21.34 17.33
N GLN A 21 -16.47 -20.44 16.41
CA GLN A 21 -15.55 -19.95 15.39
C GLN A 21 -14.44 -19.12 16.04
N VAL A 22 -14.80 -18.21 16.96
CA VAL A 22 -13.84 -17.37 17.70
C VAL A 22 -12.84 -18.24 18.47
N GLU A 23 -13.33 -19.20 19.25
CA GLU A 23 -12.49 -20.14 20.01
C GLU A 23 -11.59 -20.99 19.07
N ALA A 24 -12.11 -21.40 17.92
CA ALA A 24 -11.33 -22.14 16.92
C ALA A 24 -10.22 -21.29 16.29
N ILE A 25 -10.51 -20.05 15.89
CA ILE A 25 -9.52 -19.11 15.34
C ILE A 25 -8.44 -18.82 16.37
N LYS A 26 -8.81 -18.55 17.63
CA LYS A 26 -7.84 -18.32 18.71
C LYS A 26 -6.88 -19.49 18.89
N LYS A 27 -7.42 -20.70 19.03
CA LYS A 27 -6.61 -21.92 19.19
C LYS A 27 -5.64 -22.11 18.02
N LEU A 28 -6.09 -21.79 16.80
CA LEU A 28 -5.22 -21.86 15.63
C LEU A 28 -4.16 -20.74 15.66
N TRP A 29 -4.52 -19.51 16.02
CA TRP A 29 -3.58 -18.40 16.08
C TRP A 29 -2.51 -18.62 17.16
N GLU A 30 -2.86 -19.21 18.29
CA GLU A 30 -1.92 -19.56 19.37
C GLU A 30 -1.04 -20.79 19.03
N ASP A 31 -1.37 -21.54 17.98
CA ASP A 31 -0.60 -22.71 17.58
C ASP A 31 0.79 -22.31 17.04
N PRO A 32 1.89 -22.89 17.56
CA PRO A 32 3.24 -22.55 17.11
C PRO A 32 3.51 -22.86 15.63
N GLY A 33 2.82 -23.84 15.04
CA GLY A 33 2.89 -24.16 13.62
C GLY A 33 2.24 -23.07 12.76
N ILE A 34 1.10 -22.53 13.19
CA ILE A 34 0.45 -21.39 12.53
C ILE A 34 1.28 -20.11 12.68
N GLN A 35 1.87 -19.85 13.84
CA GLN A 35 2.79 -18.72 14.02
C GLN A 35 4.00 -18.84 13.07
N LYS A 36 4.63 -20.02 12.97
CA LYS A 36 5.70 -20.27 11.99
C LYS A 36 5.25 -20.11 10.54
N CYS A 37 4.00 -20.49 10.23
CA CYS A 37 3.40 -20.26 8.92
C CYS A 37 3.28 -18.76 8.66
N TYR A 38 2.78 -17.99 9.63
CA TYR A 38 2.66 -16.54 9.56
C TYR A 38 4.02 -15.83 9.41
N ASP A 39 5.07 -16.32 10.06
CA ASP A 39 6.44 -15.79 9.87
C ASP A 39 6.95 -15.97 8.43
N ARG A 40 6.41 -16.97 7.71
CA ARG A 40 6.68 -17.26 6.31
C ARG A 40 5.65 -16.65 5.34
N ARG A 41 4.82 -15.70 5.79
CA ARG A 41 3.78 -15.02 5.00
C ARG A 41 4.25 -14.29 3.73
N ARG A 42 5.56 -14.20 3.48
CA ARG A 42 6.11 -13.73 2.19
C ARG A 42 5.96 -14.76 1.06
N GLU A 43 5.78 -16.04 1.42
CA GLU A 43 5.74 -17.18 0.48
C GLU A 43 4.34 -17.44 -0.08
N TYR A 44 3.31 -16.77 0.44
CA TYR A 44 1.92 -16.92 0.01
C TYR A 44 1.17 -15.61 0.22
N GLN A 45 -0.05 -15.54 -0.30
CA GLN A 45 -0.87 -14.32 -0.25
C GLN A 45 -1.60 -14.21 1.10
N LEU A 46 -1.22 -13.22 1.91
CA LEU A 46 -1.87 -12.92 3.19
C LEU A 46 -2.03 -11.40 3.35
N SER A 47 -3.15 -10.97 3.96
CA SER A 47 -3.36 -9.56 4.28
C SER A 47 -2.33 -9.06 5.30
N ASP A 48 -1.77 -7.86 5.07
CA ASP A 48 -0.85 -7.20 6.00
C ASP A 48 -1.51 -6.93 7.37
N SER A 49 -2.84 -6.78 7.39
CA SER A 49 -3.63 -6.55 8.60
C SER A 49 -3.99 -7.83 9.37
N ALA A 50 -3.57 -9.02 8.90
CA ALA A 50 -3.96 -10.30 9.50
C ALA A 50 -3.60 -10.37 11.00
N LYS A 51 -2.37 -10.02 11.37
CA LYS A 51 -1.93 -10.01 12.78
C LYS A 51 -2.72 -9.01 13.63
N TYR A 52 -3.03 -7.83 13.10
CA TYR A 52 -3.83 -6.83 13.81
C TYR A 52 -5.19 -7.41 14.23
N TYR A 53 -5.93 -7.99 13.30
CA TYR A 53 -7.25 -8.56 13.59
C TYR A 53 -7.20 -9.84 14.43
N LEU A 54 -6.24 -10.73 14.16
CA LEU A 54 -6.14 -12.00 14.89
C LEU A 54 -5.67 -11.82 16.33
N THR A 55 -4.84 -10.80 16.60
CA THR A 55 -4.44 -10.44 17.96
C THR A 55 -5.59 -9.79 18.74
N ASP A 56 -6.41 -8.94 18.12
CA ASP A 56 -7.54 -8.25 18.76
C ASP A 56 -8.87 -8.99 18.64
N LEU A 57 -8.84 -10.30 18.36
CA LEU A 57 -10.04 -11.07 18.03
C LEU A 57 -11.09 -11.02 19.14
N ASP A 58 -10.69 -10.94 20.41
CA ASP A 58 -11.62 -10.79 21.55
C ASP A 58 -12.49 -9.54 21.44
N ARG A 59 -11.86 -8.40 21.13
CA ARG A 59 -12.54 -7.11 20.98
C ARG A 59 -13.55 -7.17 19.84
N ILE A 60 -13.12 -7.75 18.72
CA ILE A 60 -13.91 -7.87 17.48
C ILE A 60 -15.08 -8.83 17.65
N ALA A 61 -14.92 -9.89 18.44
CA ALA A 61 -15.94 -10.91 18.69
C ALA A 61 -17.01 -10.48 19.71
N THR A 62 -16.89 -9.30 20.33
CA THR A 62 -17.90 -8.84 21.29
C THR A 62 -19.24 -8.54 20.62
N PRO A 63 -20.40 -8.86 21.24
CA PRO A 63 -21.71 -8.55 20.66
C PRO A 63 -21.98 -7.05 20.46
N SER A 64 -21.28 -6.20 21.21
CA SER A 64 -21.35 -4.74 21.14
C SER A 64 -20.19 -4.13 20.35
N PHE A 65 -19.52 -4.92 19.51
CA PHE A 65 -18.38 -4.46 18.73
C PHE A 65 -18.79 -3.31 17.80
N VAL A 66 -18.06 -2.20 17.93
CA VAL A 66 -18.10 -1.08 16.99
C VAL A 66 -16.66 -0.90 16.49
N PRO A 67 -16.42 -0.93 15.16
CA PRO A 67 -15.08 -0.77 14.62
C PRO A 67 -14.55 0.62 14.94
N THR A 68 -13.30 0.67 15.36
CA THR A 68 -12.55 1.92 15.49
C THR A 68 -12.14 2.43 14.12
N GLU A 69 -11.74 3.70 14.03
CA GLU A 69 -11.14 4.25 12.81
C GLU A 69 -9.94 3.39 12.33
N GLN A 70 -9.17 2.84 13.27
CA GLN A 70 -8.03 1.99 12.94
C GLN A 70 -8.44 0.64 12.31
N ASP A 71 -9.57 0.06 12.74
CA ASP A 71 -10.15 -1.12 12.09
C ASP A 71 -10.57 -0.76 10.66
N ILE A 72 -11.25 0.37 10.49
CA ILE A 72 -11.71 0.82 9.17
C ILE A 72 -10.53 1.06 8.22
N LEU A 73 -9.45 1.71 8.69
CA LEU A 73 -8.26 1.96 7.86
C LEU A 73 -7.48 0.68 7.51
N ARG A 74 -7.62 -0.39 8.30
CA ARG A 74 -6.89 -1.66 8.10
C ARG A 74 -7.70 -2.70 7.32
N VAL A 75 -9.00 -2.50 7.14
CA VAL A 75 -9.84 -3.44 6.38
C VAL A 75 -9.43 -3.41 4.91
N ARG A 76 -9.34 -4.59 4.29
CA ARG A 76 -8.99 -4.70 2.88
C ARG A 76 -10.23 -5.01 2.07
N VAL A 77 -10.68 -4.02 1.31
CA VAL A 77 -11.70 -4.18 0.27
C VAL A 77 -11.00 -3.85 -1.06
N PRO A 78 -10.84 -4.81 -1.98
CA PRO A 78 -10.21 -4.54 -3.27
C PRO A 78 -11.03 -3.51 -4.06
N THR A 79 -10.42 -2.37 -4.39
CA THR A 79 -11.03 -1.40 -5.29
C THR A 79 -11.23 -2.03 -6.67
N THR A 80 -12.45 -1.97 -7.19
CA THR A 80 -12.79 -2.36 -8.55
C THR A 80 -13.33 -1.16 -9.30
N GLY A 81 -12.83 -0.94 -10.51
CA GLY A 81 -13.15 0.24 -11.31
C GLY A 81 -12.39 1.49 -10.89
N ILE A 82 -13.08 2.62 -11.05
CA ILE A 82 -12.58 3.98 -10.82
C ILE A 82 -13.58 4.66 -9.88
N ILE A 83 -13.09 5.25 -8.79
CA ILE A 83 -13.92 5.92 -7.81
C ILE A 83 -13.39 7.34 -7.61
N GLU A 84 -14.28 8.33 -7.68
CA GLU A 84 -13.94 9.74 -7.47
C GLU A 84 -14.41 10.19 -6.10
N TYR A 85 -13.52 10.84 -5.35
CA TYR A 85 -13.79 11.45 -4.05
C TYR A 85 -13.51 12.95 -4.13
N PRO A 86 -14.55 13.78 -4.32
CA PRO A 86 -14.41 15.22 -4.18
C PRO A 86 -14.35 15.61 -2.70
N PHE A 87 -13.41 16.46 -2.32
CA PHE A 87 -13.35 17.06 -0.99
C PHE A 87 -12.76 18.46 -1.03
N ASP A 88 -13.19 19.29 -0.08
CA ASP A 88 -12.71 20.66 0.06
C ASP A 88 -11.52 20.73 1.01
N LEU A 89 -10.46 21.42 0.59
CA LEU A 89 -9.31 21.72 1.44
C LEU A 89 -8.96 23.21 1.29
N GLU A 90 -9.23 24.00 2.33
CA GLU A 90 -8.89 25.43 2.39
C GLU A 90 -9.34 26.24 1.16
N ASN A 91 -10.60 26.06 0.74
CA ASN A 91 -11.23 26.68 -0.43
C ASN A 91 -10.77 26.15 -1.81
N ILE A 92 -10.08 25.02 -1.84
CA ILE A 92 -9.68 24.34 -3.07
C ILE A 92 -10.37 22.97 -3.10
N ILE A 93 -11.10 22.72 -4.19
CA ILE A 93 -11.80 21.45 -4.39
C ILE A 93 -10.80 20.45 -4.96
N PHE A 94 -10.42 19.46 -4.16
CA PHE A 94 -9.64 18.31 -4.61
C PHE A 94 -10.59 17.24 -5.12
N ARG A 95 -10.28 16.68 -6.29
CA ARG A 95 -10.93 15.49 -6.81
C ARG A 95 -9.92 14.36 -6.82
N MET A 96 -9.97 13.49 -5.81
CA MET A 96 -9.12 12.31 -5.75
C MET A 96 -9.75 11.19 -6.58
N VAL A 97 -8.97 10.58 -7.47
CA VAL A 97 -9.40 9.44 -8.26
C VAL A 97 -8.67 8.19 -7.77
N ASP A 98 -9.39 7.28 -7.13
CA ASP A 98 -8.87 5.96 -6.73
C ASP A 98 -9.15 4.93 -7.83
N VAL A 99 -8.14 4.14 -8.17
CA VAL A 99 -8.21 3.16 -9.25
C VAL A 99 -7.72 1.80 -8.79
N GLY A 100 -8.38 0.73 -9.26
CA GLY A 100 -7.93 -0.62 -8.98
C GLY A 100 -6.50 -0.89 -9.47
N GLY A 101 -5.62 -1.34 -8.57
CA GLY A 101 -4.20 -1.59 -8.86
C GLY A 101 -3.88 -2.91 -9.58
N GLN A 102 -4.82 -3.85 -9.56
CA GLN A 102 -4.65 -5.19 -10.14
C GLN A 102 -4.54 -5.15 -11.67
N ARG A 103 -3.83 -6.12 -12.26
CA ARG A 103 -3.60 -6.15 -13.72
C ARG A 103 -4.89 -6.09 -14.56
N SER A 104 -5.95 -6.73 -14.10
CA SER A 104 -7.29 -6.72 -14.74
C SER A 104 -7.93 -5.33 -14.78
N GLU A 105 -7.64 -4.49 -13.80
CA GLU A 105 -8.26 -3.18 -13.62
C GLU A 105 -7.54 -2.08 -14.40
N ARG A 106 -6.24 -2.26 -14.69
CA ARG A 106 -5.40 -1.23 -15.33
C ARG A 106 -5.85 -0.81 -16.73
N ARG A 107 -6.55 -1.68 -17.47
CA ARG A 107 -7.13 -1.31 -18.77
C ARG A 107 -8.16 -0.19 -18.66
N LYS A 108 -8.77 -0.02 -17.48
CA LYS A 108 -9.79 1.01 -17.22
C LYS A 108 -9.15 2.37 -16.94
N TRP A 109 -7.87 2.42 -16.53
CA TRP A 109 -7.20 3.66 -16.10
C TRP A 109 -7.24 4.77 -17.14
N ILE A 110 -7.23 4.43 -18.43
CA ILE A 110 -7.34 5.41 -19.53
C ILE A 110 -8.57 6.32 -19.41
N HIS A 111 -9.64 5.86 -18.72
CA HIS A 111 -10.86 6.63 -18.52
C HIS A 111 -10.73 7.78 -17.50
N CYS A 112 -9.60 7.90 -16.79
CA CYS A 112 -9.35 8.98 -15.84
C CYS A 112 -8.04 9.74 -16.11
N PHE A 113 -7.48 9.64 -17.32
CA PHE A 113 -6.20 10.28 -17.67
C PHE A 113 -6.34 11.72 -18.20
N GLU A 114 -7.57 12.19 -18.41
CA GLU A 114 -7.81 13.55 -18.88
C GLU A 114 -7.71 14.57 -17.73
N SER A 115 -7.02 15.69 -18.00
CA SER A 115 -6.91 16.83 -17.06
C SER A 115 -6.38 16.49 -15.67
N VAL A 116 -5.48 15.52 -15.55
CA VAL A 116 -4.83 15.16 -14.28
C VAL A 116 -3.78 16.20 -13.90
N THR A 117 -4.01 16.93 -12.81
CA THR A 117 -3.05 17.89 -12.24
C THR A 117 -1.82 17.19 -11.67
N SER A 118 -2.04 16.11 -10.91
CA SER A 118 -0.98 15.44 -10.15
C SER A 118 -1.26 13.95 -10.03
N ILE A 119 -0.19 13.15 -10.08
CA ILE A 119 -0.24 11.71 -9.88
C ILE A 119 0.36 11.40 -8.52
N ILE A 120 -0.37 10.63 -7.71
CA ILE A 120 0.17 10.03 -6.49
C ILE A 120 0.37 8.54 -6.77
N PHE A 121 1.62 8.13 -6.95
CA PHE A 121 1.97 6.73 -7.15
C PHE A 121 2.33 6.09 -5.80
N LEU A 122 1.64 5.01 -5.43
CA LEU A 122 1.88 4.31 -4.17
C LEU A 122 2.77 3.09 -4.39
N VAL A 123 3.85 3.03 -3.61
CA VAL A 123 4.78 1.90 -3.54
C VAL A 123 4.66 1.28 -2.16
N ALA A 124 4.42 -0.02 -2.10
CA ALA A 124 4.48 -0.75 -0.84
C ALA A 124 5.93 -1.16 -0.54
N LEU A 125 6.57 -0.47 0.42
CA LEU A 125 7.95 -0.73 0.83
C LEU A 125 8.17 -2.15 1.31
N SER A 126 7.15 -2.76 1.92
CA SER A 126 7.23 -4.12 2.44
C SER A 126 7.17 -5.21 1.38
N GLU A 127 6.93 -4.92 0.11
CA GLU A 127 6.70 -5.94 -0.93
C GLU A 127 7.97 -6.40 -1.66
N TYR A 128 9.16 -5.94 -1.23
CA TYR A 128 10.44 -6.28 -1.86
C TYR A 128 10.76 -7.78 -1.88
N ASP A 129 10.20 -8.56 -0.94
CA ASP A 129 10.43 -10.00 -0.80
C ASP A 129 9.22 -10.87 -1.18
N GLN A 130 8.23 -10.28 -1.86
CA GLN A 130 6.97 -10.93 -2.21
C GLN A 130 6.82 -11.12 -3.73
N VAL A 131 6.00 -12.09 -4.10
CA VAL A 131 5.57 -12.35 -5.48
C VAL A 131 4.14 -11.88 -5.73
N LEU A 132 3.81 -11.56 -6.98
CA LEU A 132 2.46 -11.13 -7.38
C LEU A 132 1.44 -12.21 -7.06
N ALA A 133 0.20 -11.80 -6.74
CA ALA A 133 -0.89 -12.74 -6.58
C ALA A 133 -1.31 -13.35 -7.93
N GLU A 134 -1.12 -12.60 -9.01
CA GLU A 134 -1.43 -13.01 -10.37
C GLU A 134 -0.32 -13.83 -11.04
N CYS A 135 0.90 -13.84 -10.49
CA CYS A 135 2.06 -14.51 -11.08
C CYS A 135 3.15 -14.84 -10.03
N ASP A 136 3.28 -16.13 -9.69
CA ASP A 136 4.18 -16.59 -8.62
C ASP A 136 5.69 -16.42 -8.92
N ASN A 137 6.06 -16.10 -10.16
CA ASN A 137 7.46 -15.95 -10.59
C ASN A 137 7.90 -14.48 -10.71
N GLU A 138 7.01 -13.52 -10.46
CA GLU A 138 7.30 -12.10 -10.60
C GLU A 138 7.31 -11.41 -9.24
N ASN A 139 8.43 -10.74 -8.93
CA ASN A 139 8.57 -9.94 -7.72
C ASN A 139 7.63 -8.72 -7.79
N ARG A 140 6.89 -8.46 -6.70
CA ARG A 140 5.92 -7.35 -6.64
C ARG A 140 6.55 -5.98 -6.83
N MET A 141 7.72 -5.75 -6.22
CA MET A 141 8.39 -4.46 -6.30
C MET A 141 8.99 -4.20 -7.68
N GLU A 142 9.49 -5.24 -8.36
CA GLU A 142 9.91 -5.16 -9.78
C GLU A 142 8.73 -4.79 -10.70
N GLU A 143 7.57 -5.42 -10.49
CA GLU A 143 6.35 -5.10 -11.22
C GLU A 143 5.92 -3.65 -11.00
N SER A 144 5.87 -3.21 -9.73
CA SER A 144 5.54 -1.83 -9.36
C SER A 144 6.53 -0.82 -9.94
N LYS A 145 7.83 -1.15 -9.98
CA LYS A 145 8.88 -0.32 -10.62
C LYS A 145 8.64 -0.19 -12.13
N ALA A 146 8.32 -1.30 -12.81
CA ALA A 146 7.99 -1.28 -14.23
C ALA A 146 6.74 -0.44 -14.52
N LEU A 147 5.70 -0.61 -13.70
CA LEU A 147 4.47 0.18 -13.79
C LEU A 147 4.74 1.68 -13.58
N PHE A 148 5.52 2.03 -12.57
CA PHE A 148 5.90 3.41 -12.29
C PHE A 148 6.59 4.04 -13.51
N LYS A 149 7.57 3.34 -14.09
CA LYS A 149 8.25 3.78 -15.32
C LYS A 149 7.26 4.03 -16.44
N THR A 150 6.33 3.12 -16.69
CA THR A 150 5.29 3.30 -17.71
C THR A 150 4.46 4.56 -17.45
N ILE A 151 4.00 4.75 -16.21
CA ILE A 151 3.15 5.89 -15.83
C ILE A 151 3.88 7.23 -16.04
N ILE A 152 5.10 7.38 -15.53
CA ILE A 152 5.82 8.65 -15.66
C ILE A 152 6.24 8.98 -17.10
N THR A 153 6.27 7.98 -17.99
CA THR A 153 6.57 8.16 -19.42
C THR A 153 5.34 8.40 -20.29
N TYR A 154 4.12 8.29 -19.75
CA TYR A 154 2.92 8.50 -20.56
C TYR A 154 2.81 9.95 -21.03
N PRO A 155 2.54 10.18 -22.33
CA PRO A 155 2.36 11.54 -22.87
C PRO A 155 1.26 12.34 -22.18
N TRP A 156 0.19 11.66 -21.74
CA TRP A 156 -0.92 12.25 -20.99
C TRP A 156 -0.50 12.95 -19.70
N PHE A 157 0.64 12.56 -19.14
CA PHE A 157 1.11 13.00 -17.84
C PHE A 157 2.36 13.86 -17.88
N LEU A 158 2.82 14.30 -19.06
CA LEU A 158 4.04 15.09 -19.19
C LEU A 158 4.01 16.33 -18.28
N ASN A 159 2.90 17.06 -18.30
CA ASN A 159 2.71 18.27 -17.50
C ASN A 159 2.18 17.99 -16.08
N SER A 160 1.76 16.76 -15.78
CA SER A 160 1.29 16.40 -14.44
C SER A 160 2.47 16.25 -13.49
N SER A 161 2.37 16.84 -12.30
CA SER A 161 3.37 16.62 -11.24
C SER A 161 3.31 15.17 -10.73
N VAL A 162 4.45 14.57 -10.39
CA VAL A 162 4.49 13.19 -9.88
C VAL A 162 4.91 13.18 -8.42
N ILE A 163 4.08 12.57 -7.58
CA ILE A 163 4.30 12.35 -6.16
C ILE A 163 4.44 10.83 -5.94
N LEU A 164 5.50 10.43 -5.26
CA LEU A 164 5.81 9.04 -4.95
C LEU A 164 5.62 8.79 -3.45
N PHE A 165 4.63 7.98 -3.10
CA PHE A 165 4.39 7.53 -1.73
C PHE A 165 5.02 6.17 -1.49
N LEU A 166 6.11 6.15 -0.72
CA LEU A 166 6.77 4.96 -0.23
C LEU A 166 6.08 4.52 1.07
N ASN A 167 4.98 3.78 0.90
CA ASN A 167 4.03 3.40 1.94
C ASN A 167 4.43 2.09 2.66
N LYS A 168 3.73 1.77 3.76
CA LYS A 168 3.98 0.61 4.63
C LYS A 168 5.39 0.65 5.25
N LYS A 169 5.84 1.86 5.61
CA LYS A 169 7.17 2.10 6.18
C LYS A 169 7.38 1.37 7.51
N ASP A 170 6.31 1.17 8.27
CA ASP A 170 6.21 0.41 9.51
C ASP A 170 6.47 -1.08 9.28
N LEU A 171 5.87 -1.65 8.24
CA LEU A 171 6.10 -3.06 7.88
C LEU A 171 7.50 -3.31 7.33
N LEU A 172 8.11 -2.32 6.67
CA LEU A 172 9.52 -2.39 6.27
C LEU A 172 10.44 -2.42 7.51
N GLU A 173 10.16 -1.60 8.53
CA GLU A 173 10.94 -1.55 9.77
C GLU A 173 10.99 -2.91 10.48
N GLU A 174 9.85 -3.62 10.53
CA GLU A 174 9.80 -5.00 11.06
C GLU A 174 10.60 -5.95 10.16
N LYS A 175 10.33 -5.91 8.85
CA LYS A 175 10.75 -6.96 7.90
C LYS A 175 12.25 -6.96 7.60
N ILE A 176 12.89 -5.78 7.55
CA ILE A 176 14.31 -5.66 7.18
C ILE A 176 15.26 -6.35 8.17
N MET A 177 14.77 -6.63 9.40
CA MET A 177 15.53 -7.29 10.45
C MET A 177 15.84 -8.76 10.12
N TYR A 178 15.01 -9.42 9.31
CA TYR A 178 15.15 -10.85 9.03
C TYR A 178 15.06 -11.22 7.54
N SER A 179 14.51 -10.35 6.69
CA SER A 179 14.48 -10.52 5.23
C SER A 179 15.39 -9.49 4.57
N HIS A 180 16.50 -9.93 3.99
CA HIS A 180 17.54 -9.02 3.52
C HIS A 180 17.33 -8.58 2.06
N LEU A 181 17.34 -7.28 1.81
CA LEU A 181 17.17 -6.70 0.45
C LEU A 181 18.13 -7.27 -0.59
N ILE A 182 19.40 -7.48 -0.22
CA ILE A 182 20.44 -8.02 -1.13
C ILE A 182 20.08 -9.38 -1.74
N SER A 183 19.22 -10.16 -1.08
CA SER A 183 18.77 -11.46 -1.60
C SER A 183 17.79 -11.32 -2.78
N TYR A 184 17.14 -10.17 -2.92
CA TYR A 184 16.12 -9.88 -3.93
C TYR A 184 16.60 -8.84 -4.94
N PHE A 185 17.44 -7.91 -4.49
CA PHE A 185 18.05 -6.83 -5.28
C PHE A 185 19.58 -6.90 -5.10
N PRO A 186 20.29 -7.70 -5.92
CA PRO A 186 21.74 -7.89 -5.80
C PRO A 186 22.57 -6.60 -5.91
N GLU A 187 22.01 -5.55 -6.51
CA GLU A 187 22.60 -4.22 -6.62
C GLU A 187 22.60 -3.44 -5.29
N TYR A 188 21.91 -3.92 -4.26
CA TYR A 188 21.92 -3.30 -2.93
C TYR A 188 23.28 -3.48 -2.24
N THR A 189 24.01 -2.38 -2.10
CA THR A 189 25.33 -2.33 -1.45
C THR A 189 25.31 -1.79 -0.01
N GLY A 190 24.13 -1.43 0.50
CA GLY A 190 23.96 -0.90 1.85
C GLY A 190 24.07 -1.96 2.96
N PRO A 191 24.14 -1.54 4.23
CA PRO A 191 24.16 -2.46 5.36
C PRO A 191 22.87 -3.28 5.48
N LYS A 192 22.98 -4.50 6.02
CA LYS A 192 21.81 -5.31 6.39
C LYS A 192 21.15 -4.71 7.65
N GLN A 193 19.86 -4.95 7.81
CA GLN A 193 19.08 -4.55 8.99
C GLN A 193 19.05 -3.03 9.26
N ASP A 194 19.34 -2.22 8.24
CA ASP A 194 19.27 -0.76 8.31
C ASP A 194 18.06 -0.27 7.55
N VAL A 195 17.07 0.24 8.29
CA VAL A 195 15.82 0.77 7.75
C VAL A 195 16.07 1.96 6.83
N LYS A 196 16.99 2.85 7.21
CA LYS A 196 17.25 4.08 6.45
C LYS A 196 17.93 3.73 5.13
N ALA A 197 18.97 2.90 5.16
CA ALA A 197 19.65 2.46 3.95
C ALA A 197 18.70 1.70 3.00
N ALA A 198 17.81 0.86 3.55
CA ALA A 198 16.78 0.18 2.78
C ALA A 198 15.80 1.16 2.11
N ARG A 199 15.30 2.14 2.87
CA ARG A 199 14.39 3.19 2.37
C ARG A 199 15.02 4.03 1.27
N ASP A 200 16.25 4.49 1.49
CA ASP A 200 16.98 5.34 0.55
C ASP A 200 17.30 4.57 -0.74
N PHE A 201 17.64 3.28 -0.62
CA PHE A 201 17.82 2.41 -1.78
C PHE A 201 16.54 2.23 -2.58
N ILE A 202 15.42 1.89 -1.94
CA ILE A 202 14.15 1.71 -2.65
C ILE A 202 13.70 3.03 -3.29
N LEU A 203 13.83 4.15 -2.58
CA LEU A 203 13.57 5.47 -3.16
C LEU A 203 14.37 5.68 -4.45
N LYS A 204 15.67 5.40 -4.41
CA LYS A 204 16.55 5.52 -5.55
C LYS A 204 16.15 4.61 -6.71
N LEU A 205 15.75 3.36 -6.44
CA LEU A 205 15.25 2.43 -7.47
C LEU A 205 14.12 3.02 -8.32
N TYR A 206 13.19 3.75 -7.67
CA TYR A 206 12.08 4.40 -8.36
C TYR A 206 12.52 5.71 -9.04
N GLN A 207 13.31 6.55 -8.37
CA GLN A 207 13.81 7.80 -8.95
C GLN A 207 14.67 7.56 -10.21
N ASP A 208 15.43 6.47 -10.24
CA ASP A 208 16.25 6.08 -11.39
C ASP A 208 15.41 5.65 -12.60
N GLN A 209 14.11 5.37 -12.43
CA GLN A 209 13.20 5.10 -13.56
C GLN A 209 12.85 6.35 -14.36
N ASN A 210 13.08 7.55 -13.81
CA ASN A 210 12.74 8.80 -14.46
C ASN A 210 13.72 9.15 -15.59
N PRO A 211 13.28 9.11 -16.87
CA PRO A 211 14.14 9.50 -17.98
C PRO A 211 14.31 11.01 -18.10
N ASP A 212 13.34 11.79 -17.60
CA ASP A 212 13.34 13.24 -17.66
C ASP A 212 13.86 13.82 -16.34
N LYS A 213 15.11 14.31 -16.35
CA LYS A 213 15.74 14.87 -15.16
C LYS A 213 15.25 16.27 -14.79
N GLU A 214 14.52 16.95 -15.68
CA GLU A 214 13.89 18.24 -15.37
C GLU A 214 12.59 18.03 -14.57
N LYS A 215 11.91 16.91 -14.81
CA LYS A 215 10.72 16.53 -14.06
C LYS A 215 11.06 16.04 -12.65
N VAL A 216 10.69 16.83 -11.65
CA VAL A 216 10.89 16.50 -10.23
C VAL A 216 9.85 15.48 -9.76
N ILE A 217 10.32 14.43 -9.07
CA ILE A 217 9.47 13.45 -8.38
C ILE A 217 9.48 13.74 -6.88
N TYR A 218 8.36 14.19 -6.34
CA TYR A 218 8.21 14.51 -4.92
C TYR A 218 7.94 13.24 -4.12
N SER A 219 8.86 12.86 -3.25
CA SER A 219 8.81 11.55 -2.60
C SER A 219 8.56 11.67 -1.09
N HIS A 220 7.68 10.82 -0.56
CA HIS A 220 7.34 10.80 0.86
C HIS A 220 7.29 9.36 1.40
N PHE A 221 7.89 9.14 2.56
CA PHE A 221 7.75 7.89 3.31
C PHE A 221 6.49 7.94 4.16
N THR A 222 5.56 7.03 3.88
CA THR A 222 4.20 7.05 4.45
C THR A 222 3.86 5.78 5.22
N CYS A 223 2.96 5.94 6.19
CA CYS A 223 2.17 4.89 6.77
C CYS A 223 0.70 5.29 6.59
N ALA A 224 0.02 4.72 5.60
CA ALA A 224 -1.36 5.10 5.27
C ALA A 224 -2.35 4.83 6.41
N THR A 225 -2.01 3.96 7.35
CA THR A 225 -2.82 3.67 8.53
C THR A 225 -2.52 4.62 9.70
N ASP A 226 -1.64 5.59 9.52
CA ASP A 226 -1.32 6.65 10.49
C ASP A 226 -1.87 7.99 9.96
N THR A 227 -2.99 8.43 10.53
CA THR A 227 -3.72 9.62 10.10
C THR A 227 -2.89 10.89 10.24
N GLU A 228 -2.03 10.99 11.26
CA GLU A 228 -1.19 12.17 11.45
C GLU A 228 -0.07 12.20 10.43
N ASN A 229 0.56 11.05 10.14
CA ASN A 229 1.55 10.97 9.07
C ASN A 229 0.97 11.40 7.71
N ILE A 230 -0.24 10.94 7.37
CA ILE A 230 -0.90 11.34 6.13
C ILE A 230 -1.30 12.82 6.15
N ARG A 231 -1.77 13.37 7.27
CA ARG A 231 -2.08 14.81 7.40
C ARG A 231 -0.88 15.67 7.04
N PHE A 232 0.30 15.38 7.59
CA PHE A 232 1.53 16.13 7.31
C PHE A 232 1.99 15.96 5.86
N VAL A 233 1.95 14.74 5.34
CA VAL A 233 2.36 14.46 3.95
C VAL A 233 1.40 15.13 2.97
N PHE A 234 0.10 15.10 3.22
CA PHE A 234 -0.90 15.71 2.35
C PHE A 234 -0.82 17.24 2.37
N ALA A 235 -0.49 17.86 3.50
CA ALA A 235 -0.21 19.28 3.55
C ALA A 235 1.00 19.67 2.67
N ALA A 236 2.09 18.92 2.73
CA ALA A 236 3.26 19.15 1.88
C ALA A 236 2.95 18.93 0.38
N VAL A 237 2.12 17.92 0.07
CA VAL A 237 1.63 17.67 -1.29
C VAL A 237 0.77 18.82 -1.78
N LYS A 238 -0.17 19.32 -0.97
CA LYS A 238 -1.01 20.48 -1.30
C LYS A 238 -0.13 21.67 -1.70
N ASP A 239 0.84 22.04 -0.86
CA ASP A 239 1.70 23.19 -1.11
C ASP A 239 2.52 23.02 -2.39
N THR A 240 3.01 21.81 -2.66
CA THR A 240 3.74 21.47 -3.89
C THR A 240 2.86 21.64 -5.13
N ILE A 241 1.65 21.07 -5.11
CA ILE A 241 0.71 21.13 -6.23
C ILE A 241 0.30 22.59 -6.51
N LEU A 242 0.03 23.37 -5.46
CA LEU A 242 -0.38 24.77 -5.61
C LEU A 242 0.75 25.63 -6.16
N GLN A 243 1.98 25.47 -5.67
CA GLN A 243 3.13 26.21 -6.19
C GLN A 243 3.40 25.90 -7.66
N LEU A 244 3.26 24.64 -8.08
CA LEU A 244 3.45 24.25 -9.49
C LEU A 244 2.38 24.86 -10.39
N ASN A 245 1.10 24.75 -10.01
CA ASN A 245 0.03 25.35 -10.80
C ASN A 245 0.15 26.88 -10.87
N LEU A 246 0.49 27.56 -9.77
CA LEU A 246 0.64 29.02 -9.77
C LEU A 246 1.79 29.49 -10.67
N ARG A 247 2.90 28.74 -10.73
CA ARG A 247 4.01 29.01 -11.66
C ARG A 247 3.59 28.84 -13.11
N ASP A 248 2.84 27.80 -13.42
CA ASP A 248 2.34 27.56 -14.79
C ASP A 248 1.42 28.70 -15.29
N PHE A 249 0.75 29.39 -14.36
CA PHE A 249 -0.07 30.58 -14.67
C PHE A 249 0.66 31.93 -14.50
N ASN A 250 1.98 31.95 -14.27
CA ASN A 250 2.79 33.14 -13.99
C ASN A 250 2.24 34.03 -12.85
N LEU A 251 1.59 33.41 -11.86
CA LEU A 251 1.03 34.13 -10.71
C LEU A 251 2.03 34.26 -9.55
N VAL A 252 3.19 33.60 -9.64
CA VAL A 252 4.35 33.70 -8.72
C VAL A 252 5.65 33.47 -9.48
#